data_AF-A0A3L8PHP8-F1
#
_entry.id   AF-A0A3L8PHP8-F1
#
_cell.length_a   1.000
_cell.length_b   1.000
_cell.length_c   1.000
_cell.angle_alpha   90.00
_cell.angle_beta   90.00
_cell.angle_gamma   90.00
#
_symmetry.space_group_name_H-M   'P 1'
#
loop_
_entity.id
_entity.type
_entity.pdbx_description
1 polymer ?
#
loop_
_entity_poly.entity_id
_entity_poly.type
_entity_poly.pdbx_seq_one_letter_code
_entity_poly.pdbx_strand_id
1 'polypeptide(L)'
;MRIYIGTDADGLDALRSGELEAAAVLAESEDEQHEYEAMLAAAEDGPVVVVAEIDHEDQPVTLREVVALHTDVDGSGDLAWFAPSELEAVLDQLRH
;
A
#
# COMPACT_ATOMS: atom_id res chain seq x y z
N MET A 1 7.92 12.28 -1.90
CA MET A 1 8.56 11.20 -1.12
C MET A 1 7.67 9.98 -1.24
N ARG A 2 8.25 8.81 -1.52
CA ARG A 2 7.51 7.55 -1.59
C ARG A 2 7.41 6.91 -0.20
N ILE A 3 6.21 6.42 0.11
CA ILE A 3 5.90 5.75 1.37
C ILE A 3 5.17 4.43 1.12
N TYR A 4 5.26 3.52 2.08
CA TYR A 4 4.66 2.19 2.03
C TYR A 4 3.80 1.99 3.26
N ILE A 5 2.53 1.67 3.08
CA ILE A 5 1.57 1.55 4.17
C ILE A 5 0.95 0.15 4.11
N GLY A 6 1.14 -0.63 5.18
CA GLY A 6 0.44 -1.90 5.38
C GLY A 6 -1.01 -1.65 5.79
N THR A 7 -1.94 -2.35 5.16
CA THR A 7 -3.36 -2.20 5.42
C THR A 7 -4.17 -3.43 5.04
N ASP A 8 -5.46 -3.41 5.38
CA ASP A 8 -6.44 -4.46 5.13
C ASP A 8 -7.66 -3.92 4.36
N ALA A 9 -8.73 -4.72 4.30
CA ALA A 9 -9.94 -4.35 3.59
C ALA A 9 -10.61 -3.09 4.17
N ASP A 10 -10.54 -2.88 5.50
CA ASP A 10 -11.15 -1.71 6.15
C ASP A 10 -10.35 -0.44 5.82
N GLY A 11 -9.01 -0.54 5.79
CA GLY A 11 -8.18 0.58 5.37
C GLY A 11 -8.32 0.92 3.88
N LEU A 12 -8.49 -0.08 3.00
CA LEU A 12 -8.82 0.17 1.60
C LEU A 12 -10.22 0.79 1.43
N ASP A 13 -11.19 0.43 2.26
CA ASP A 13 -12.51 1.09 2.30
C ASP A 13 -12.40 2.55 2.77
N ALA A 14 -11.54 2.84 3.74
CA ALA A 14 -11.26 4.20 4.21
C ALA A 14 -10.61 5.05 3.10
N LEU A 15 -9.58 4.51 2.45
CA LEU A 15 -8.91 5.11 1.30
C LEU A 15 -9.91 5.41 0.16
N ARG A 16 -10.80 4.46 -0.14
CA ARG A 16 -11.86 4.63 -1.13
C ARG A 16 -12.83 5.75 -0.76
N SER A 17 -13.12 5.89 0.53
CA SER A 17 -14.10 6.85 1.04
C SER A 17 -13.52 8.24 1.29
N GLY A 18 -12.19 8.37 1.37
CA GLY A 18 -11.50 9.63 1.55
C GLY A 18 -9.99 9.48 1.68
N GLU A 19 -9.53 9.03 2.84
CA GLU A 19 -8.11 8.98 3.19
C GLU A 19 -7.74 7.75 4.01
N LEU A 20 -6.48 7.33 3.87
CA LEU A 20 -5.88 6.26 4.66
C LEU A 20 -5.00 6.88 5.74
N GLU A 21 -5.36 6.63 7.00
CA GLU A 21 -4.53 6.97 8.17
C GLU A 21 -3.90 5.69 8.73
N ALA A 22 -2.61 5.50 8.45
CA ALA A 22 -1.83 4.38 9.00
C ALA A 22 -0.34 4.74 9.05
N ALA A 23 0.42 3.96 9.83
CA ALA A 23 1.85 4.14 9.93
C ALA A 23 2.52 3.86 8.57
N ALA A 24 3.37 4.78 8.14
CA ALA A 24 4.11 4.66 6.90
C ALA A 24 5.53 4.14 7.18
N VAL A 25 5.98 3.22 6.35
CA VAL A 25 7.36 2.79 6.24
C VAL A 25 8.04 3.61 5.14
N LEU A 26 9.29 4.00 5.38
CA LEU A 26 10.15 4.66 4.41
C LEU A 26 11.24 3.69 3.95
N ALA A 27 11.56 3.72 2.66
CA ALA A 27 12.77 3.07 2.17
C ALA A 27 14.02 3.84 2.63
N GLU A 28 15.12 3.12 2.86
CA GLU A 28 16.40 3.73 3.24
C GLU A 28 16.96 4.62 2.11
N SER A 29 16.70 4.27 0.86
CA SER A 29 16.99 5.09 -0.32
C SER A 29 16.08 4.73 -1.51
N GLU A 30 16.25 5.42 -2.63
CA GLU A 30 15.55 5.14 -3.90
C GLU A 30 16.11 3.91 -4.66
N ASP A 31 16.84 3.03 -3.97
CA ASP A 31 17.34 1.79 -4.57
C ASP A 31 16.23 0.73 -4.58
N GLU A 32 16.09 -0.01 -5.67
CA GLU A 32 15.03 -1.02 -5.84
C GLU A 32 15.00 -2.03 -4.69
N GLN A 33 16.16 -2.42 -4.14
CA GLN A 33 16.23 -3.34 -3.02
C GLN A 33 15.67 -2.72 -1.73
N HIS A 34 16.00 -1.45 -1.45
CA HIS A 34 15.49 -0.76 -0.26
C HIS A 34 13.99 -0.46 -0.38
N GLU A 35 13.48 -0.19 -1.58
CA GLU A 35 12.04 -0.08 -1.83
C GLU A 35 11.32 -1.40 -1.57
N TYR A 36 11.89 -2.51 -2.02
CA TYR A 36 11.34 -3.85 -1.77
C TYR A 36 11.36 -4.21 -0.28
N GLU A 37 12.45 -3.92 0.45
CA GLU A 37 12.53 -4.13 1.89
C GLU A 37 11.50 -3.33 2.68
N ALA A 38 11.27 -2.06 2.30
CA ALA A 38 10.24 -1.23 2.89
C ALA A 38 8.82 -1.77 2.62
N MET A 39 8.59 -2.30 1.43
CA MET A 39 7.32 -2.94 1.07
C MET A 39 7.09 -4.21 1.89
N LEU A 40 8.10 -5.07 2.06
CA LEU A 40 8.00 -6.26 2.91
C LEU A 40 7.76 -5.90 4.38
N ALA A 41 8.43 -4.87 4.90
CA ALA A 41 8.21 -4.39 6.25
C ALA A 41 6.78 -3.84 6.43
N ALA A 42 6.27 -3.08 5.46
CA ALA A 42 4.88 -2.61 5.49
C ALA A 42 3.87 -3.77 5.43
N ALA A 43 4.17 -4.84 4.69
CA ALA A 43 3.30 -6.03 4.59
C ALA A 43 3.15 -6.78 5.92
N GLU A 44 4.00 -6.52 6.92
CA GLU A 44 3.82 -7.06 8.28
C GLU A 44 2.58 -6.49 8.98
N ASP A 45 2.15 -5.27 8.61
CA ASP A 45 1.00 -4.57 9.21
C ASP A 45 -0.34 -4.90 8.53
N GLY A 46 -0.32 -5.56 7.36
CA GLY A 46 -1.55 -5.95 6.68
C GLY A 46 -1.33 -6.66 5.33
N PRO A 47 -2.36 -7.37 4.82
CA PRO A 47 -2.27 -8.16 3.59
C PRO A 47 -2.12 -7.33 2.30
N VAL A 48 -2.27 -6.00 2.39
CA VAL A 48 -2.07 -5.07 1.26
C VAL A 48 -1.07 -4.02 1.65
N VAL A 49 -0.12 -3.75 0.76
CA VAL A 49 0.76 -2.59 0.84
C VAL A 49 0.30 -1.53 -0.16
N VAL A 50 -0.05 -0.36 0.36
CA VAL A 50 -0.33 0.84 -0.45
C VAL A 50 0.97 1.59 -0.64
N VAL A 51 1.35 1.81 -1.89
CA VAL A 51 2.50 2.67 -2.25
C VAL A 51 1.95 4.03 -2.63
N ALA A 52 2.38 5.07 -1.93
CA ALA A 52 1.93 6.44 -2.17
C ALA A 52 3.10 7.42 -2.32
N GLU A 53 2.86 8.50 -3.04
CA GLU A 53 3.78 9.63 -3.18
C GLU A 53 3.17 10.88 -2.54
N ILE A 54 3.83 11.36 -1.47
CA ILE A 54 3.41 12.54 -0.69
C ILE A 54 4.45 13.65 -0.77
N ASP A 55 4.01 14.90 -0.62
CA ASP A 55 4.90 16.07 -0.62
C ASP A 55 5.53 16.32 0.78
N HIS A 56 4.80 16.00 1.85
CA HIS A 56 5.20 16.23 3.25
C HIS A 56 4.75 15.08 4.17
N GLU A 57 5.50 14.81 5.24
CA GLU A 57 5.30 13.64 6.14
C GLU A 57 3.90 13.52 6.75
N ASP A 58 3.25 14.65 7.08
CA ASP A 58 1.92 14.69 7.71
C ASP A 58 0.77 14.80 6.68
N GLN A 59 1.05 14.66 5.39
CA GLN A 59 0.02 14.75 4.34
C GLN A 59 -0.90 13.52 4.39
N PRO A 60 -2.24 13.71 4.38
CA PRO A 60 -3.16 12.59 4.27
C PRO A 60 -3.02 11.89 2.91
N VAL A 61 -3.07 10.56 2.93
CA VAL A 61 -3.02 9.75 1.70
C VAL A 61 -4.42 9.54 1.16
N THR A 62 -4.72 10.15 0.02
CA THR A 62 -5.94 9.87 -0.74
C THR A 62 -5.62 9.04 -1.98
N LEU A 63 -6.64 8.58 -2.71
CA LEU A 63 -6.43 7.86 -3.97
C LEU A 63 -5.60 8.60 -5.01
N ARG A 64 -5.50 9.93 -4.91
CA ARG A 64 -4.66 10.74 -5.79
C ARG A 64 -3.17 10.47 -5.59
N GLU A 65 -2.75 10.23 -4.35
CA GLU A 65 -1.35 10.02 -3.99
C GLU A 65 -0.92 8.56 -4.18
N VAL A 66 -1.87 7.64 -4.32
CA VAL A 66 -1.58 6.21 -4.50
C VAL A 66 -1.01 5.95 -5.90
N VAL A 67 0.16 5.30 -5.92
CA VAL A 67 0.89 4.93 -7.13
C VAL A 67 0.65 3.46 -7.47
N ALA A 68 0.58 2.60 -6.45
CA ALA A 68 0.37 1.16 -6.63
C ALA A 68 -0.23 0.53 -5.37
N LEU A 69 -0.82 -0.64 -5.55
CA LEU A 69 -1.23 -1.56 -4.50
C LEU A 69 -0.45 -2.86 -4.68
N HIS A 70 -0.05 -3.48 -3.58
CA HIS A 70 0.65 -4.76 -3.58
C HIS A 70 -0.03 -5.73 -2.63
N THR A 71 -0.26 -6.97 -3.04
CA THR A 71 -0.88 -7.98 -2.17
C THR A 71 -0.46 -9.39 -2.55
N ASP A 72 -0.35 -10.26 -1.56
CA ASP A 72 -0.11 -11.68 -1.74
C ASP A 72 -1.44 -12.38 -2.06
N VAL A 73 -1.69 -12.60 -3.35
CA VAL A 73 -2.96 -13.15 -3.84
C VAL A 73 -3.06 -14.67 -3.73
N ASP A 74 -1.93 -15.38 -3.64
CA ASP A 74 -1.88 -16.84 -3.68
C ASP A 74 -1.30 -17.48 -2.42
N GLY A 75 -0.94 -16.66 -1.42
CA GLY A 75 -0.39 -17.10 -0.13
C GLY A 75 1.07 -17.55 -0.23
N SER A 76 1.76 -17.20 -1.32
CA SER A 76 3.18 -17.56 -1.52
C SER A 76 4.14 -16.64 -0.77
N GLY A 77 3.66 -15.46 -0.35
CA GLY A 77 4.47 -14.34 0.12
C GLY A 77 4.92 -13.40 -1.00
N ASP A 78 4.63 -13.71 -2.27
CA ASP A 78 4.98 -12.84 -3.40
C ASP A 78 3.94 -11.72 -3.57
N LEU A 79 4.39 -10.48 -3.50
CA LEU A 79 3.54 -9.30 -3.57
C LEU A 79 3.23 -8.90 -5.02
N ALA A 80 2.08 -9.34 -5.53
CA ALA A 80 1.60 -8.97 -6.85
C ALA A 80 1.26 -7.47 -6.92
N TRP A 81 1.63 -6.82 -8.04
CA TRP A 81 1.39 -5.40 -8.30
C TRP A 81 0.01 -5.16 -8.92
N PHE A 82 -0.68 -4.12 -8.46
CA PHE A 82 -1.95 -3.64 -9.00
C PHE A 82 -1.92 -2.13 -9.18
N ALA A 83 -2.56 -1.64 -10.24
CA ALA A 83 -2.75 -0.22 -10.46
C ALA A 83 -3.76 0.37 -9.45
N PRO A 84 -3.71 1.68 -9.15
CA PRO A 84 -4.68 2.33 -8.26
C PRO A 84 -6.14 2.16 -8.73
N SER A 85 -6.37 2.07 -10.04
CA SER A 85 -7.69 1.82 -10.63
C SER A 85 -8.25 0.42 -10.35
N GLU A 86 -7.42 -0.50 -9.87
CA GLU A 86 -7.78 -1.90 -9.56
C GLU A 86 -8.13 -2.10 -8.08
N LEU A 87 -8.28 -1.02 -7.30
CA LEU A 87 -8.63 -1.09 -5.87
C LEU A 87 -9.83 -1.99 -5.57
N GLU A 88 -10.90 -1.91 -6.37
CA GLU A 88 -12.08 -2.76 -6.17
C GLU A 88 -11.76 -4.25 -6.39
N ALA A 89 -10.87 -4.57 -7.34
CA ALA A 89 -10.44 -5.94 -7.57
C ALA A 89 -9.63 -6.47 -6.38
N VAL A 90 -8.75 -5.65 -5.80
CA VAL A 90 -7.99 -5.99 -4.58
C VAL A 90 -8.93 -6.19 -3.39
N LEU A 91 -9.91 -5.31 -3.19
CA LEU A 91 -10.94 -5.46 -2.16
C LEU A 91 -11.73 -6.76 -2.29
N ASP A 92 -12.08 -7.14 -3.51
CA ASP A 92 -12.76 -8.41 -3.78
C ASP A 92 -11.89 -9.61 -3.38
N GLN A 93 -10.58 -9.59 -3.66
CA GLN A 93 -9.66 -10.67 -3.25
C GLN A 93 -9.62 -10.84 -1.72
N LEU A 94 -9.59 -9.75 -0.95
CA LEU A 94 -9.49 -9.81 0.52
C LEU A 94 -10.75 -10.35 1.20
N ARG A 95 -11.89 -10.36 0.51
CA ARG A 95 -13.20 -10.71 1.07
C ARG A 95 -13.65 -12.13 0.70
N HIS A 96 -12.85 -12.86 -0.06
CA HIS A 96 -13.14 -14.21 -0.55
C HIS A 96 -12.29 -15.28 0.14
#